data_AF-A0A6I5C9U1-F1
#
_entry.id   AF-A0A6I5C9U1-F1
#
_cell.length_a   1.000
_cell.length_b   1.000
_cell.length_c   1.000
_cell.angle_alpha   90.00
_cell.angle_beta   90.00
_cell.angle_gamma   90.00
#
_symmetry.space_group_name_H-M   'P 1'
#
loop_
_entity.id
_entity.type
_entity.pdbx_description
1 polymer ?
#
loop_
_entity_poly.entity_id
_entity_poly.type
_entity_poly.pdbx_seq_one_letter_code
_entity_poly.pdbx_strand_id
1 'polypeptide(L)'
;LTVTRNGAPVPLPPTELRLLLELSASPGRVLSRERLLESVWDHGFLGDSRLVDAAVGRLRAKIEEVPAKPRYIQTVRGFGYRFGPL
;
A
#
# COMPACT_ATOMS: atom_id res chain seq x y z
N LEU A 1 -0.04 14.64 9.14
CA LEU A 1 0.38 13.23 9.32
C LEU A 1 1.80 13.10 8.81
N THR A 2 2.69 12.46 9.58
CA THR A 2 4.10 12.26 9.20
C THR A 2 4.39 10.76 9.23
N VAL A 3 5.01 10.23 8.18
CA VAL A 3 5.48 8.84 8.13
C VAL A 3 6.98 8.85 8.38
N THR A 4 7.45 7.98 9.27
CA THR A 4 8.88 7.81 9.57
C THR A 4 9.30 6.36 9.40
N ARG A 5 10.56 6.15 9.02
CA ARG A 5 11.22 4.85 8.99
C ARG A 5 12.55 4.98 9.71
N ASN A 6 12.77 4.18 10.75
CA ASN A 6 13.96 4.25 11.62
C ASN A 6 14.21 5.68 12.14
N GLY A 7 13.15 6.41 12.49
CA GLY A 7 13.22 7.79 12.96
C GLY A 7 13.39 8.86 11.87
N ALA A 8 13.69 8.48 10.62
CA ALA A 8 13.81 9.42 9.51
C ALA A 8 12.45 9.64 8.79
N PRO A 9 12.06 10.89 8.48
CA PRO A 9 10.85 11.16 7.70
C PRO A 9 10.90 10.53 6.30
N VAL A 10 9.78 9.94 5.87
CA VAL A 10 9.61 9.36 4.53
C VAL A 10 8.59 10.19 3.75
N PRO A 11 9.00 10.91 2.69
CA PRO A 11 8.06 11.69 1.88
C PRO A 11 7.19 10.78 1.02
N LEU A 12 5.88 10.80 1.27
CA LEU A 12 4.88 10.08 0.50
C LEU A 12 3.96 11.07 -0.22
N PRO A 13 3.80 10.94 -1.56
CA PRO A 13 2.72 11.57 -2.29
C PRO A 13 1.35 11.19 -1.69
N PRO A 14 0.31 12.02 -1.90
CA PRO A 14 -1.01 11.81 -1.33
C PRO A 14 -1.57 10.38 -1.54
N THR A 15 -1.40 9.84 -2.75
CA THR A 15 -1.88 8.49 -3.09
C THR A 15 -1.15 7.39 -2.32
N GLU A 16 0.16 7.49 -2.13
CA GLU A 16 0.94 6.50 -1.38
C GLU A 16 0.63 6.59 0.12
N LEU A 17 0.43 7.80 0.64
CA LEU A 17 -0.01 8.01 2.02
C LEU A 17 -1.41 7.40 2.24
N ARG A 18 -2.37 7.67 1.35
CA ARG A 18 -3.72 7.08 1.43
C ARG A 18 -3.68 5.56 1.36
N LEU A 19 -2.89 5.00 0.44
CA LEU A 19 -2.71 3.55 0.31
C LEU A 19 -2.13 2.94 1.60
N LEU A 20 -1.12 3.59 2.19
CA LEU A 20 -0.55 3.14 3.46
C LEU A 20 -1.58 3.17 4.59
N LEU A 21 -2.36 4.24 4.70
CA LEU A 21 -3.41 4.37 5.71
C LEU A 21 -4.50 3.30 5.54
N GLU A 22 -4.97 3.08 4.31
CA GLU A 22 -6.01 2.07 4.02
C GLU A 22 -5.54 0.66 4.38
N LEU A 23 -4.32 0.31 3.97
CA LEU A 23 -3.72 -0.99 4.30
C LEU A 23 -3.51 -1.14 5.82
N SER A 24 -2.96 -0.12 6.48
CA SER A 24 -2.60 -0.18 7.90
C SER A 24 -3.79 -0.04 8.86
N ALA A 25 -4.94 0.45 8.39
CA ALA A 25 -6.16 0.57 9.19
C ALA A 25 -6.73 -0.79 9.64
N SER A 26 -6.34 -1.90 9.00
CA SER A 26 -6.76 -3.25 9.39
C SER A 26 -5.63 -4.26 9.19
N PRO A 27 -4.61 -4.28 10.08
CA PRO A 27 -3.50 -5.22 9.99
C PRO A 27 -3.98 -6.67 9.95
N GLY A 28 -3.34 -7.50 9.13
CA GLY A 28 -3.74 -8.90 8.94
C GLY A 28 -4.89 -9.11 7.94
N ARG A 29 -5.67 -8.07 7.61
CA ARG A 29 -6.77 -8.17 6.63
C ARG A 29 -6.23 -8.09 5.20
N VAL A 30 -6.72 -8.97 4.33
CA VAL A 30 -6.44 -8.90 2.90
C VAL A 30 -7.42 -7.93 2.25
N LEU A 31 -6.89 -6.94 1.53
CA LEU A 31 -7.66 -6.00 0.71
C LEU A 31 -7.45 -6.33 -0.76
N SER A 32 -8.54 -6.42 -1.52
CA SER A 32 -8.47 -6.67 -2.96
C SER A 32 -7.96 -5.46 -3.72
N ARG A 33 -7.48 -5.67 -4.95
CA ARG A 33 -7.02 -4.56 -5.79
C ARG A 33 -8.15 -3.61 -6.13
N GLU A 34 -9.34 -4.15 -6.39
CA GLU A 34 -10.54 -3.37 -6.69
C GLU A 34 -10.92 -2.50 -5.49
N ARG A 35 -10.90 -3.07 -4.27
CA ARG A 35 -11.17 -2.30 -3.05
C ARG A 35 -10.13 -1.22 -2.80
N LEU A 36 -8.85 -1.53 -2.98
CA LEU A 36 -7.78 -0.54 -2.84
C LEU A 36 -7.86 0.54 -3.92
N LEU A 37 -8.27 0.18 -5.14
CA LEU A 37 -8.48 1.13 -6.22
C LEU A 37 -9.60 2.10 -5.85
N GLU A 38 -10.77 1.58 -5.46
CA GLU A 38 -11.94 2.38 -5.06
C GLU A 38 -11.66 3.30 -3.85
N SER A 39 -10.98 2.78 -2.83
CA SER A 39 -10.73 3.54 -1.59
C SER A 39 -9.64 4.60 -1.75
N VAL A 40 -8.65 4.38 -2.63
CA VAL A 40 -7.51 5.30 -2.78
C VAL A 40 -7.72 6.27 -3.95
N TRP A 41 -8.42 5.83 -5.01
CA TRP A 41 -8.82 6.63 -6.17
C TRP A 41 -10.35 6.63 -6.27
N ASP A 42 -10.96 7.78 -5.95
CA ASP A 42 -12.41 8.02 -5.80
C ASP A 42 -13.38 7.11 -6.57
N HIS A 43 -14.55 6.87 -5.96
CA HIS A 43 -15.67 6.17 -6.59
C HIS A 43 -16.05 6.81 -7.94
N GLY A 44 -15.78 6.10 -9.03
CA GLY A 44 -15.97 6.57 -10.41
C GLY A 44 -14.70 6.54 -11.26
N PHE A 45 -13.54 6.28 -10.64
CA PHE A 45 -12.30 6.07 -11.37
C PHE A 45 -12.35 4.73 -12.13
N LEU A 46 -12.56 4.81 -13.45
CA LEU A 46 -12.42 3.68 -14.39
C LEU A 46 -10.93 3.34 -14.60
N GLY A 47 -10.24 3.02 -13.50
CA GLY A 47 -8.84 2.65 -13.49
C GLY A 47 -8.62 1.15 -13.60
N ASP A 48 -7.40 0.77 -13.95
CA ASP A 48 -6.95 -0.61 -13.86
C ASP A 48 -6.29 -0.86 -12.49
N SER A 49 -6.56 -2.05 -11.93
CA SER A 49 -5.85 -2.67 -10.82
C SER A 49 -4.31 -2.53 -10.86
N ARG A 50 -3.71 -2.41 -12.06
CA ARG A 50 -2.29 -2.10 -12.26
C ARG A 50 -1.81 -0.82 -11.58
N LEU A 51 -2.70 0.16 -11.37
CA LEU A 51 -2.37 1.40 -10.65
C LEU A 51 -2.12 1.14 -9.17
N VAL A 52 -2.88 0.20 -8.58
CA VAL A 52 -2.63 -0.28 -7.21
C VAL A 52 -1.28 -0.95 -7.14
N ASP A 53 -0.98 -1.85 -8.07
CA ASP A 53 0.31 -2.56 -8.09
C ASP A 53 1.50 -1.58 -8.22
N ALA A 54 1.39 -0.57 -9.09
CA ALA A 54 2.41 0.45 -9.27
C ALA A 54 2.58 1.31 -8.01
N ALA A 55 1.48 1.70 -7.35
CA ALA A 55 1.53 2.45 -6.11
C ALA A 55 2.11 1.63 -4.94
N VAL A 56 1.76 0.34 -4.84
CA VAL A 56 2.37 -0.57 -3.87
C VAL A 56 3.87 -0.71 -4.13
N GLY A 57 4.28 -0.83 -5.39
CA GLY A 57 5.70 -0.88 -5.78
C GLY A 57 6.47 0.36 -5.31
N ARG A 58 5.96 1.56 -5.59
CA ARG A 58 6.56 2.83 -5.15
C ARG A 58 6.58 2.96 -3.62
N LEU A 59 5.48 2.60 -2.96
CA LEU A 59 5.38 2.66 -1.51
C LEU A 59 6.39 1.71 -0.85
N ARG A 60 6.50 0.46 -1.32
CA ARG A 60 7.50 -0.51 -0.84
C ARG A 60 8.93 0.00 -1.04
N ALA A 61 9.23 0.61 -2.18
CA ALA A 61 10.55 1.19 -2.44
C ALA A 61 10.95 2.25 -1.40
N LYS A 62 9.99 2.87 -0.71
CA LYS A 62 10.23 3.91 0.31
C LYS A 62 10.22 3.35 1.73
N ILE A 63 9.33 2.40 2.04
CA ILE A 63 9.10 1.97 3.43
C ILE A 63 9.74 0.62 3.79
N GLU A 64 10.04 -0.23 2.80
CA GLU A 64 10.61 -1.55 3.05
C GLU A 64 12.15 -1.49 3.08
N GLU A 65 12.76 -2.39 3.84
CA GLU A 65 14.21 -2.63 3.78
C GLU A 65 14.62 -3.23 2.44
N VAL A 66 13.88 -4.26 2.02
CA VAL A 66 14.08 -4.93 0.73
C VAL A 66 12.72 -5.00 0.03
N PRO A 67 12.44 -4.14 -0.96
CA PRO A 67 11.11 -4.06 -1.58
C PRO A 67 10.61 -5.37 -2.20
N ALA A 68 11.53 -6.23 -2.68
CA ALA A 68 11.23 -7.56 -3.22
C ALA A 68 10.95 -8.62 -2.14
N LYS A 69 11.30 -8.34 -0.88
CA LYS A 69 11.02 -9.19 0.30
C LYS A 69 10.29 -8.34 1.34
N PRO A 70 9.08 -7.86 1.04
CA PRO A 70 8.40 -6.86 1.85
C PRO A 70 7.99 -7.44 3.20
N ARG A 71 8.30 -6.71 4.28
CA ARG A 71 7.90 -7.04 5.65
C ARG A 71 6.53 -6.48 5.97
N TYR A 72 6.18 -5.30 5.50
CA TYR A 72 4.97 -4.59 5.91
C TYR A 72 3.81 -4.77 4.95
N ILE A 73 4.04 -4.57 3.65
CA ILE A 73 2.98 -4.68 2.64
C ILE A 73 3.18 -5.98 1.89
N GLN A 74 2.39 -7.01 2.19
CA GLN A 74 2.55 -8.34 1.62
C GLN A 74 1.61 -8.56 0.44
N THR A 75 2.10 -9.27 -0.57
CA THR A 75 1.26 -9.73 -1.69
C THR A 75 0.60 -11.05 -1.32
N VAL A 76 -0.73 -11.08 -1.34
CA VAL A 76 -1.51 -12.33 -1.24
C VAL A 76 -1.94 -12.69 -2.66
N ARG A 77 -1.22 -13.65 -3.27
CA ARG A 77 -1.38 -14.01 -4.70
C ARG A 77 -2.83 -14.41 -4.99
N GLY A 78 -3.41 -13.81 -6.03
CA GLY A 78 -4.82 -14.02 -6.42
C GLY A 78 -5.83 -13.20 -5.63
N PHE A 79 -5.44 -12.57 -4.51
CA PHE A 79 -6.38 -11.85 -3.63
C PHE A 79 -6.09 -10.35 -3.54
N GLY A 80 -4.83 -9.94 -3.39
CA GLY A 80 -4.49 -8.52 -3.24
C GLY A 80 -3.32 -8.29 -2.29
N TYR A 81 -3.50 -7.35 -1.36
CA TYR A 81 -2.46 -6.90 -0.44
C TYR A 81 -2.92 -6.92 1.01
N ARG A 82 -1.95 -7.05 1.92
CA ARG A 82 -2.18 -7.08 3.36
C ARG A 82 -1.12 -6.27 4.08
N PHE A 83 -1.50 -5.52 5.11
CA PHE A 83 -0.55 -4.87 6.01
C PHE A 83 -0.22 -5.77 7.21
N GLY A 84 1.03 -5.73 7.63
CA GLY A 84 1.50 -6.32 8.87
C GLY A 84 2.66 -7.28 8.64
N PRO A 85 3.57 -7.39 9.62
CA PRO A 85 4.59 -8.42 9.60
C PRO A 85 3.94 -9.81 9.71
N LEU A 86 4.51 -10.79 9.00
CA LEU A 86 4.42 -12.19 9.43
C LEU A 86 5.37 -12.40 10.61
#